data_AF-A0A447N021-F1
#
_entry.id   AF-A0A447N021-F1
#
_cell.length_a   1.000
_cell.length_b   1.000
_cell.length_c   1.000
_cell.angle_alpha   90.00
_cell.angle_beta   90.00
_cell.angle_gamma   90.00
#
_symmetry.space_group_name_H-M   'P 1'
#
loop_
_entity.id
_entity.type
_entity.pdbx_description
1 polymer ?
#
loop_
_entity_poly.entity_id
_entity_poly.type
_entity_poly.pdbx_seq_one_letter_code
_entity_poly.pdbx_strand_id
1 'polypeptide(L)'
;MPNWPARSLYSRCAVIRFDAAILFSDILTVPDAMGLGLYFEAGEGPRFTAPVTCKADVDKLPIPDPEDELGYVMNAVRTIRRELKGEVPLIGFSGSPWTLATYMVEGGSSKAFTVIKKMMYADPQALHLLAG
;
A
#
# COMPACT_ATOMS: atom_id res chain seq x y z
N MET A 1 -17.74 4.74 8.68
CA MET A 1 -16.64 4.19 9.51
C MET A 1 -16.08 5.30 10.39
N PRO A 2 -15.76 5.04 11.68
CA PRO A 2 -15.38 6.09 12.61
C PRO A 2 -13.95 6.58 12.35
N ASN A 3 -13.81 7.90 12.14
CA ASN A 3 -12.75 8.89 12.43
C ASN A 3 -11.48 8.55 13.27
N TRP A 4 -11.11 7.29 13.43
CA TRP A 4 -10.05 6.79 14.32
C TRP A 4 -8.59 7.07 13.89
N PRO A 5 -8.21 7.33 12.62
CA PRO A 5 -6.79 7.54 12.29
C PRO A 5 -6.24 8.91 12.76
N ALA A 6 -7.03 9.98 12.62
CA ALA A 6 -6.52 11.35 12.76
C ALA A 6 -6.28 11.79 14.22
N ARG A 7 -7.14 11.36 15.16
CA ARG A 7 -7.02 11.74 16.58
C ARG A 7 -5.85 11.07 17.31
N SER A 8 -5.51 9.84 16.92
CA SER A 8 -4.45 9.04 17.56
C SER A 8 -3.06 9.59 17.31
N LEU A 9 -2.81 10.13 16.11
CA LEU A 9 -1.52 10.69 15.76
C LEU A 9 -1.27 12.03 16.48
N TYR A 10 -2.29 12.90 16.51
CA TYR A 10 -2.19 14.21 17.15
C TYR A 10 -1.97 14.11 18.66
N SER A 11 -2.67 13.19 19.35
CA SER A 11 -2.50 13.04 20.81
C SER A 11 -1.11 12.56 21.21
N ARG A 12 -0.40 11.82 20.35
CA ARG A 12 0.98 11.36 20.61
C ARG A 12 2.01 12.46 20.37
N CYS A 13 1.82 13.32 19.36
CA CYS A 13 2.69 14.48 19.12
C CYS A 13 2.65 15.50 20.27
N ALA A 14 1.53 15.58 21.01
CA ALA A 14 1.42 16.45 22.18
C ALA A 14 2.25 15.97 23.40
N VAL A 15 2.61 14.68 23.46
CA VAL A 15 3.37 14.08 24.57
C VAL A 15 4.88 14.04 24.27
N ILE A 16 5.25 13.83 23.00
CA ILE A 16 6.63 13.82 22.52
C ILE A 16 6.69 14.75 21.31
N ARG A 17 7.50 15.83 21.37
CA ARG A 17 7.73 16.70 20.21
C ARG A 17 8.50 15.92 19.15
N PHE A 18 7.88 15.76 17.99
CA PHE A 18 8.52 15.25 16.77
C PHE A 18 8.68 16.39 15.77
N ASP A 19 9.71 16.33 14.91
CA ASP A 19 9.97 17.33 13.87
C ASP A 19 9.16 17.09 12.58
N ALA A 20 8.45 15.96 12.49
CA ALA A 20 7.59 15.60 11.37
C ALA A 20 6.50 14.61 11.80
N ALA A 21 5.38 14.62 11.08
CA ALA A 21 4.35 13.60 11.17
C ALA A 21 4.40 12.71 9.92
N ILE A 22 4.14 11.40 10.07
CA ILE A 22 4.02 10.47 8.94
C ILE A 22 2.55 10.06 8.78
N LEU A 23 2.09 9.96 7.53
CA LEU A 23 0.77 9.43 7.21
C LEU A 23 0.64 8.01 7.80
N PHE A 24 -0.45 7.74 8.51
CA PHE A 24 -0.79 6.38 8.92
C PHE A 24 -1.66 5.73 7.83
N SER A 25 -1.02 4.98 6.94
CA SER A 25 -1.64 4.24 5.83
C SER A 25 -0.98 2.86 5.72
N ASP A 26 -1.37 2.06 4.72
CA ASP A 26 -0.69 0.81 4.35
C ASP A 26 -0.09 0.93 2.94
N ILE A 27 1.04 0.27 2.68
CA ILE A 27 1.64 0.22 1.34
C ILE A 27 0.77 -0.57 0.35
N LEU A 28 -0.05 -1.49 0.85
CA LEU A 28 -0.90 -2.37 0.06
C LEU A 28 -2.19 -1.71 -0.44
N THR A 29 -2.39 -0.43 -0.10
CA THR A 29 -3.49 0.39 -0.62
C THR A 29 -3.51 0.48 -2.15
N VAL A 30 -2.33 0.50 -2.79
CA VAL A 30 -2.21 0.53 -4.25
C VAL A 30 -2.64 -0.82 -4.89
N PRO A 31 -2.07 -1.98 -4.50
CA PRO A 31 -2.58 -3.29 -4.92
C PRO A 31 -4.07 -3.54 -4.65
N ASP A 32 -4.61 -3.01 -3.55
CA ASP A 32 -6.03 -3.11 -3.23
C ASP A 32 -6.88 -2.32 -4.22
N ALA A 33 -6.48 -1.08 -4.54
CA ALA A 33 -7.12 -0.25 -5.56
C ALA A 33 -7.00 -0.86 -6.98
N MET A 34 -6.00 -1.70 -7.23
CA MET A 34 -5.88 -2.49 -8.47
C MET A 34 -6.85 -3.68 -8.54
N GLY A 35 -7.65 -3.93 -7.49
CA GLY A 35 -8.72 -4.93 -7.50
C GLY A 35 -8.26 -6.36 -7.17
N LEU A 36 -7.09 -6.52 -6.53
CA LEU A 36 -6.56 -7.84 -6.16
C LEU A 36 -7.25 -8.47 -4.92
N GLY A 37 -8.16 -7.72 -4.30
CA GLY A 37 -8.96 -8.16 -3.15
C GLY A 37 -8.13 -8.36 -1.90
N LEU A 38 -7.60 -7.27 -1.34
CA LEU A 38 -6.83 -7.31 -0.11
C LEU A 38 -7.75 -7.65 1.07
N TYR A 39 -7.34 -8.63 1.89
CA TYR A 39 -7.97 -8.92 3.16
C TYR A 39 -6.92 -9.21 4.23
N PHE A 40 -7.32 -9.03 5.50
CA PHE A 40 -6.45 -9.28 6.64
C PHE A 40 -6.94 -10.48 7.40
N GLU A 41 -6.11 -11.51 7.45
CA GLU A 41 -6.37 -12.73 8.22
C GLU A 41 -5.72 -12.63 9.61
N ALA A 42 -6.47 -13.01 10.64
CA ALA A 42 -6.05 -12.85 12.03
C ALA A 42 -4.80 -13.69 12.31
N GLY A 43 -3.68 -13.02 12.57
CA GLY A 43 -2.39 -13.66 12.88
C GLY A 43 -1.53 -14.01 11.67
N GLU A 44 -2.05 -13.93 10.44
CA GLU A 44 -1.30 -14.23 9.21
C GLU A 44 -0.91 -13.00 8.39
N GLY A 45 -1.60 -11.86 8.62
CA GLY A 45 -1.31 -10.60 7.96
C GLY A 45 -2.08 -10.44 6.64
N PRO A 46 -1.61 -9.57 5.73
CA PRO A 46 -2.32 -9.26 4.50
C PRO A 46 -2.26 -10.39 3.47
N ARG A 47 -3.39 -10.63 2.81
CA ARG A 47 -3.59 -11.64 1.77
C ARG A 47 -4.36 -11.05 0.58
N PHE A 48 -4.14 -11.61 -0.60
CA PHE A 48 -4.87 -11.26 -1.82
C PHE A 48 -5.68 -12.46 -2.32
N THR A 49 -6.92 -12.22 -2.72
CA THR A 49 -7.78 -13.28 -3.29
C THR A 49 -7.42 -13.61 -4.73
N ALA A 50 -6.85 -12.66 -5.47
CA ALA A 50 -6.46 -12.83 -6.87
C ALA A 50 -4.98 -12.48 -7.11
N PRO A 51 -4.01 -13.31 -6.68
CA PRO A 51 -2.59 -13.06 -6.93
C PRO A 51 -2.25 -13.02 -8.43
N VAL A 52 -1.26 -12.22 -8.80
CA VAL A 52 -0.76 -12.09 -10.19
C VAL A 52 0.13 -13.29 -10.51
N THR A 53 -0.25 -14.10 -11.49
CA THR A 53 0.47 -15.35 -11.81
C THR A 53 1.13 -15.36 -13.19
N CYS A 54 0.60 -14.57 -14.13
CA CYS A 54 1.10 -14.54 -15.50
C CYS A 54 1.00 -13.14 -16.11
N LYS A 55 1.63 -12.95 -17.28
CA LYS A 55 1.54 -11.70 -18.04
C LYS A 55 0.11 -11.23 -18.28
N ALA A 56 -0.81 -12.15 -18.59
CA ALA A 56 -2.21 -11.81 -18.84
C ALA A 56 -2.93 -11.25 -17.60
N ASP A 57 -2.43 -11.54 -16.39
CA ASP A 57 -2.94 -10.92 -15.16
C ASP A 57 -2.38 -9.49 -15.02
N VAL A 58 -1.10 -9.29 -15.33
CA VAL A 58 -0.46 -7.96 -15.36
C VAL A 58 -1.18 -7.03 -16.33
N ASP A 59 -1.46 -7.50 -17.54
CA ASP A 59 -2.13 -6.72 -18.59
C ASP A 59 -3.56 -6.30 -18.22
N LYS A 60 -4.19 -6.97 -17.24
CA LYS A 60 -5.53 -6.64 -16.74
C LYS A 60 -5.52 -5.68 -15.56
N LEU A 61 -4.36 -5.41 -14.96
CA LEU A 61 -4.30 -4.52 -13.80
C LEU A 61 -4.64 -3.09 -14.24
N PRO A 62 -5.66 -2.47 -13.62
CA PRO A 62 -5.95 -1.07 -13.87
C PRO A 62 -4.86 -0.19 -13.23
N ILE A 63 -4.63 0.98 -13.80
CA ILE A 63 -3.89 2.06 -13.13
C ILE A 63 -4.94 2.84 -12.33
N PRO A 64 -4.95 2.77 -10.98
CA PRO A 64 -5.96 3.45 -10.18
C PRO A 64 -5.79 4.97 -10.25
N ASP A 65 -6.90 5.72 -10.33
CA ASP A 65 -6.89 7.17 -10.15
C ASP A 65 -6.72 7.48 -8.65
N PRO A 66 -5.68 8.24 -8.27
CA PRO A 66 -5.45 8.57 -6.86
C PRO A 66 -6.60 9.33 -6.18
N GLU A 67 -7.38 10.11 -6.93
CA GLU A 67 -8.47 10.90 -6.36
C GLU A 67 -9.77 10.11 -6.19
N ASP A 68 -10.01 9.12 -7.06
CA ASP A 68 -11.20 8.27 -7.01
C ASP A 68 -10.94 6.99 -6.18
N GLU A 69 -10.15 6.05 -6.67
CA GLU A 69 -9.94 4.75 -6.02
C GLU A 69 -9.10 4.83 -4.74
N LEU A 70 -8.17 5.79 -4.65
CA LEU A 70 -7.38 6.05 -3.43
C LEU A 70 -7.88 7.26 -2.63
N GLY A 71 -9.10 7.74 -2.90
CA GLY A 71 -9.67 8.94 -2.29
C GLY A 71 -9.70 8.91 -0.76
N TYR A 72 -9.78 7.73 -0.14
CA TYR A 72 -9.70 7.61 1.33
C TYR A 72 -8.31 7.97 1.88
N VAL A 73 -7.23 7.62 1.18
CA VAL A 73 -5.85 8.00 1.54
C VAL A 73 -5.70 9.51 1.38
N MET A 74 -6.20 10.08 0.27
CA MET A 74 -6.16 11.51 0.01
C MET A 74 -6.94 12.31 1.06
N ASN A 75 -8.10 11.81 1.48
CA ASN A 75 -8.89 12.41 2.55
C ASN A 75 -8.18 12.33 3.92
N ALA A 76 -7.46 11.25 4.20
CA ALA A 76 -6.64 11.14 5.41
C ALA A 76 -5.51 12.17 5.40
N VAL A 77 -4.79 12.33 4.28
CA VAL A 77 -3.74 13.35 4.11
C VAL A 77 -4.30 14.77 4.34
N ARG A 78 -5.43 15.11 3.69
CA ARG A 78 -6.09 16.41 3.86
C ARG A 78 -6.48 16.67 5.31
N THR A 79 -7.04 15.66 5.98
CA THR A 79 -7.45 15.75 7.38
C THR A 79 -6.26 15.95 8.30
N ILE A 80 -5.23 15.12 8.19
CA ILE A 80 -4.03 15.22 9.04
C ILE A 80 -3.33 16.56 8.83
N ARG A 81 -3.16 16.99 7.58
CA ARG A 81 -2.56 18.30 7.27
C ARG A 81 -3.33 19.46 7.92
N ARG A 82 -4.66 19.39 7.95
CA ARG A 82 -5.49 20.39 8.63
C ARG A 82 -5.33 20.34 10.15
N GLU A 83 -5.32 19.16 10.74
CA GLU A 83 -5.17 18.99 12.21
C GLU A 83 -3.78 19.40 12.70
N LEU A 84 -2.73 19.21 11.90
CA LEU A 84 -1.37 19.63 12.22
C LEU A 84 -1.18 21.14 12.26
N LYS A 85 -2.09 21.94 11.68
CA LYS A 85 -2.05 23.42 11.68
C LYS A 85 -0.71 24.05 11.26
N GLY A 86 0.08 23.33 10.48
CA GLY A 86 1.42 23.77 10.05
C GLY A 86 2.50 23.70 11.13
N GLU A 87 2.25 23.05 12.27
CA GLU A 87 3.23 22.88 13.34
C GLU A 87 4.43 22.03 12.90
N VAL A 88 4.18 20.97 12.12
CA VAL A 88 5.21 20.07 11.56
C VAL A 88 4.85 19.63 10.14
N PRO A 89 5.83 19.32 9.28
CA PRO A 89 5.59 18.74 7.96
C PRO A 89 4.94 17.36 8.04
N LEU A 90 4.10 17.04 7.05
CA LEU A 90 3.49 15.71 6.87
C LEU A 90 4.21 14.94 5.77
N ILE A 91 4.69 13.75 6.09
CA ILE A 91 5.36 12.83 5.18
C ILE A 91 4.35 11.80 4.67
N GLY A 92 4.16 11.76 3.35
CA GLY A 92 3.49 10.66 2.65
C GLY A 92 4.48 9.54 2.34
N PHE A 93 3.98 8.32 2.10
CA PHE A 93 4.80 7.18 1.75
C PHE A 93 4.04 6.21 0.84
N SER A 94 4.78 5.37 0.11
CA SER A 94 4.26 4.27 -0.71
C SER A 94 5.29 3.13 -0.71
N GLY A 95 4.85 1.92 -1.06
CA GLY A 95 5.74 0.79 -1.28
C GLY A 95 6.55 0.94 -2.57
N SER A 96 7.76 0.38 -2.60
CA SER A 96 8.53 0.31 -3.85
C SER A 96 7.83 -0.62 -4.86
N PRO A 97 7.97 -0.41 -6.19
CA PRO A 97 7.36 -1.28 -7.20
C PRO A 97 7.69 -2.76 -6.97
N TRP A 98 8.94 -3.06 -6.65
CA TRP A 98 9.37 -4.41 -6.31
C TRP A 98 8.66 -4.97 -5.07
N THR A 99 8.58 -4.19 -3.99
CA THR A 99 7.91 -4.62 -2.77
C THR A 99 6.42 -4.86 -3.01
N LEU A 100 5.75 -4.02 -3.80
CA LEU A 100 4.34 -4.24 -4.12
C LEU A 100 4.16 -5.49 -4.97
N ALA A 101 5.00 -5.67 -5.99
CA ALA A 101 4.98 -6.86 -6.83
C ALA A 101 5.19 -8.16 -6.04
N THR A 102 6.05 -8.18 -5.01
CA THR A 102 6.22 -9.39 -4.18
C THR A 102 4.91 -9.78 -3.50
N TYR A 103 4.15 -8.81 -2.95
CA TYR A 103 2.85 -9.09 -2.34
C TYR A 103 1.80 -9.50 -3.37
N MET A 104 1.76 -8.82 -4.53
CA MET A 104 0.80 -9.12 -5.61
C MET A 104 1.01 -10.51 -6.19
N VAL A 105 2.26 -10.96 -6.33
CA VAL A 105 2.60 -12.28 -6.91
C VAL A 105 2.55 -13.39 -5.86
N GLU A 106 3.04 -13.15 -4.65
CA GLU A 106 3.03 -14.16 -3.57
C GLU A 106 1.63 -14.30 -2.92
N GLY A 107 0.73 -13.35 -3.13
CA GLY A 107 -0.61 -13.32 -2.54
C GLY A 107 -0.62 -12.98 -1.05
N GLY A 108 0.50 -12.49 -0.51
CA GLY A 108 0.65 -12.13 0.90
C GLY A 108 2.12 -12.11 1.34
N SER A 109 2.35 -12.07 2.65
CA SER A 109 3.71 -12.12 3.21
C SER A 109 4.39 -13.46 2.90
N SER A 110 5.62 -13.40 2.36
CA SER A 110 6.43 -14.58 2.03
C SER A 110 7.83 -14.43 2.63
N LYS A 111 8.36 -15.52 3.19
CA LYS A 111 9.74 -15.53 3.73
C LYS A 111 10.79 -15.84 2.68
N ALA A 112 10.42 -16.62 1.67
CA ALA A 112 11.34 -17.15 0.67
C ALA A 112 11.20 -16.45 -0.69
N PHE A 113 10.05 -15.82 -0.96
CA PHE A 113 9.74 -15.14 -2.22
C PHE A 113 9.94 -16.07 -3.44
N THR A 114 9.52 -17.33 -3.31
CA THR A 114 9.80 -18.36 -4.31
C THR A 114 9.01 -18.16 -5.60
N VAL A 115 7.78 -17.63 -5.51
CA VAL A 115 6.88 -17.45 -6.65
C VAL A 115 7.36 -16.28 -7.51
N ILE A 116 7.64 -15.13 -6.90
CA ILE A 116 8.16 -13.99 -7.64
C ILE A 116 9.56 -14.22 -8.18
N LYS A 117 10.43 -14.93 -7.44
CA LYS A 117 11.75 -15.34 -7.98
C LYS A 117 11.60 -16.29 -9.16
N LYS A 118 10.64 -17.22 -9.11
CA LYS A 118 10.35 -18.09 -10.26
C LYS A 118 9.89 -17.26 -11.45
N MET A 119 8.99 -16.30 -11.27
CA MET A 119 8.56 -15.38 -12.33
C MET A 119 9.75 -14.59 -12.88
N MET A 120 10.63 -14.07 -12.02
CA MET A 120 11.83 -13.33 -12.41
C MET A 120 12.75 -14.13 -13.36
N TYR A 121 12.90 -15.43 -13.13
CA TYR A 121 13.73 -16.29 -13.98
C TYR A 121 12.99 -16.86 -15.19
N ALA A 122 11.70 -17.15 -15.07
CA ALA A 122 10.91 -17.81 -16.13
C ALA A 122 10.24 -16.83 -17.10
N ASP A 123 9.80 -15.67 -16.61
CA ASP A 123 9.13 -14.62 -17.38
C ASP A 123 9.55 -13.22 -16.88
N PRO A 124 10.82 -12.82 -17.13
CA PRO A 124 11.32 -11.52 -16.71
C PRO A 124 10.57 -10.35 -17.37
N GLN A 125 9.95 -10.57 -18.53
CA GLN A 125 9.18 -9.52 -19.22
C GLN A 125 7.88 -9.21 -18.49
N ALA A 126 7.15 -10.23 -18.04
CA ALA A 126 5.95 -10.01 -17.21
C ALA A 126 6.29 -9.28 -15.91
N LEU A 127 7.39 -9.66 -15.26
CA LEU A 127 7.81 -9.01 -14.03
C LEU A 127 8.25 -7.56 -14.25
N HIS A 128 8.91 -7.26 -15.37
CA HIS A 128 9.26 -5.89 -15.73
C HIS A 128 8.03 -5.05 -16.08
N LEU A 129 7.00 -5.62 -16.71
CA LEU A 129 5.73 -4.92 -16.92
C LEU A 129 5.01 -4.63 -15.60
N LEU A 130 5.15 -5.51 -14.61
CA LEU A 130 4.51 -5.36 -13.30
C LEU A 130 5.23 -4.35 -12.38
N ALA A 131 6.56 -4.31 -12.41
CA ALA A 131 7.39 -3.62 -11.43
C ALA A 131 8.44 -2.65 -12.01
N GLY A 132 8.43 -2.44 -13.33
CA GLY A 132 9.40 -1.63 -14.08
C GLY A 132 8.95 -0.22 -14.42
#